data_AF-A0A4R2I8T0-F1
#
_entry.id   AF-A0A4R2I8T0-F1
#
_cell.length_a   1.000
_cell.length_b   1.000
_cell.length_c   1.000
_cell.angle_alpha   90.00
_cell.angle_beta   90.00
_cell.angle_gamma   90.00
#
_symmetry.space_group_name_H-M   'P 1'
#
loop_
_entity.id
_entity.type
_entity.pdbx_description
1 polymer ?
#
loop_
_entity_poly.entity_id
_entity_poly.type
_entity_poly.pdbx_seq_one_letter_code
_entity_poly.pdbx_strand_id
1 'polypeptide(L)'
;MIATIWRFRVRPEMATEFARAYGPRGDWVHLFERAPGYAGTELLKLHGEPATWLTIDRWQSEAHYAHAKASLADEYAALDRRCEAYTYDETWLGLHTVID
;
A
#
# COMPACT_ATOMS: atom_id res chain seq x y z
N MET A 1 2.61 3.47 17.12
CA MET A 1 2.36 3.72 15.67
C MET A 1 1.31 2.72 15.18
N ILE A 2 0.76 2.93 13.98
CA ILE A 2 -0.16 1.97 13.33
C ILE A 2 0.37 1.55 11.96
N ALA A 3 -0.13 0.43 11.44
CA ALA A 3 0.13 -0.05 10.09
C ALA A 3 -1.13 -0.53 9.38
N THR A 4 -1.31 -0.15 8.12
CA THR A 4 -2.28 -0.78 7.23
C THR A 4 -1.61 -1.90 6.48
N ILE A 5 -2.27 -3.05 6.41
CA ILE A 5 -1.75 -4.21 5.67
C ILE A 5 -2.74 -4.60 4.58
N TRP A 6 -2.23 -4.74 3.36
CA TRP A 6 -2.97 -5.28 2.23
C TRP A 6 -2.26 -6.50 1.67
N ARG A 7 -3.03 -7.50 1.27
CA ARG A 7 -2.56 -8.65 0.50
C ARG A 7 -3.06 -8.54 -0.93
N PHE A 8 -2.20 -8.87 -1.88
CA PHE A 8 -2.50 -8.84 -3.30
C PHE A 8 -2.15 -10.17 -3.93
N ARG A 9 -3.04 -10.68 -4.80
CA ARG A 9 -2.70 -11.74 -5.74
C ARG A 9 -2.38 -11.10 -7.09
N VAL A 10 -1.09 -10.83 -7.31
CA VAL A 10 -0.56 -10.08 -8.45
C VAL A 10 -0.55 -10.95 -9.71
N ARG A 11 -0.92 -10.35 -10.83
CA ARG A 11 -0.81 -10.98 -12.15
C ARG A 11 0.67 -11.11 -12.52
N PRO A 12 1.18 -12.31 -12.88
CA PRO A 12 2.60 -12.50 -13.18
C PRO A 12 3.15 -11.52 -14.22
N GLU A 13 2.35 -11.21 -15.25
CA GLU A 13 2.68 -10.27 -16.32
C GLU A 13 2.74 -8.81 -15.87
N MET A 14 2.11 -8.46 -14.74
CA MET A 14 2.10 -7.11 -14.17
C MET A 14 3.01 -6.97 -12.95
N ALA A 15 3.82 -7.99 -12.63
CA ALA A 15 4.63 -8.00 -11.41
C ALA A 15 5.65 -6.85 -11.36
N THR A 16 6.17 -6.42 -12.52
CA THR A 16 7.13 -5.30 -12.59
C THR A 16 6.44 -3.97 -12.32
N GLU A 17 5.27 -3.75 -12.93
CA GLU A 17 4.42 -2.57 -12.78
C GLU A 17 3.90 -2.47 -11.35
N PHE A 18 3.45 -3.59 -10.78
CA PHE A 18 3.04 -3.68 -9.40
C PHE A 18 4.19 -3.30 -8.44
N ALA A 19 5.39 -3.87 -8.62
CA ALA A 19 6.54 -3.54 -7.80
C ALA A 19 6.99 -2.06 -7.96
N ARG A 20 6.79 -1.46 -9.14
CA ARG A 20 7.03 -0.03 -9.37
C ARG A 20 5.99 0.85 -8.68
N ALA A 21 4.72 0.46 -8.65
CA ALA A 21 3.67 1.25 -8.02
C ALA A 21 3.69 1.14 -6.48
N TYR A 22 3.86 -0.07 -5.96
CA TYR A 22 3.75 -0.38 -4.52
C TYR A 22 5.09 -0.51 -3.78
N GLY A 23 6.21 -0.49 -4.50
CA GLY A 23 7.54 -0.57 -3.90
C GLY A 23 7.91 0.67 -3.07
N PRO A 24 9.01 0.62 -2.32
CA PRO A 24 9.43 1.69 -1.38
C PRO A 24 9.80 3.03 -2.05
N ARG A 25 9.78 3.11 -3.38
CA ARG A 25 9.96 4.33 -4.17
C ARG A 25 8.88 4.48 -5.25
N GLY A 26 7.72 3.87 -4.98
CA GLY A 26 6.64 3.76 -5.95
C GLY A 26 5.64 4.89 -5.86
N ASP A 27 4.70 4.87 -6.78
CA ASP A 27 3.64 5.87 -6.91
C ASP A 27 2.82 6.04 -5.61
N TRP A 28 2.56 4.94 -4.88
CA TRP A 28 1.87 4.99 -3.60
C TRP A 28 2.68 5.71 -2.51
N VAL A 29 3.99 5.47 -2.48
CA VAL A 29 4.90 6.14 -1.54
C VAL A 29 4.93 7.64 -1.83
N HIS A 30 5.10 8.03 -3.09
CA HIS A 30 5.11 9.45 -3.48
C HIS A 30 3.80 10.17 -3.14
N LEU A 31 2.66 9.47 -3.19
CA LEU A 31 1.39 10.01 -2.75
C LEU A 31 1.36 10.18 -1.22
N PHE A 32 1.70 9.14 -0.46
CA PHE A 32 1.62 9.16 1.01
C PHE A 32 2.68 10.06 1.67
N GLU A 33 3.85 10.25 1.07
CA GLU A 33 4.90 11.17 1.55
C GLU A 33 4.41 12.62 1.68
N ARG A 34 3.34 13.00 0.98
CA ARG A 34 2.73 14.33 1.06
C ARG A 34 1.84 14.51 2.29
N ALA A 35 1.44 13.42 2.94
CA ALA A 35 0.59 13.46 4.13
C ALA A 35 1.43 13.46 5.41
N PRO A 36 1.16 14.37 6.37
CA PRO A 36 1.81 14.34 7.66
C PRO A 36 1.62 13.00 8.37
N GLY A 37 2.68 12.51 9.02
CA GLY A 37 2.64 11.31 9.84
C GLY A 37 2.73 9.99 9.07
N TYR A 38 2.90 10.00 7.74
CA TYR A 38 3.35 8.81 7.00
C TYR A 38 4.77 8.42 7.45
N ALA A 39 5.00 7.12 7.64
CA ALA A 39 6.23 6.57 8.20
C ALA A 39 6.83 5.44 7.35
N GLY A 40 6.47 5.40 6.06
CA GLY A 40 7.05 4.50 5.08
C GLY A 40 6.17 3.30 4.72
N THR A 41 6.49 2.71 3.57
CA THR A 41 5.86 1.51 3.01
C THR A 41 6.91 0.43 2.83
N GLU A 42 6.56 -0.78 3.22
CA GLU A 42 7.28 -1.99 2.82
C GLU A 42 6.44 -2.78 1.82
N LEU A 43 7.12 -3.30 0.80
CA LEU A 43 6.54 -4.26 -0.13
C LEU A 43 7.20 -5.62 0.11
N LEU A 44 6.40 -6.60 0.48
CA LEU A 44 6.84 -7.96 0.74
C LEU A 44 6.27 -8.91 -0.31
N LYS A 45 7.09 -9.86 -0.74
CA LYS A 45 6.65 -10.97 -1.59
C LYS A 45 6.63 -12.23 -0.74
N LEU A 46 5.51 -12.96 -0.74
CA LEU A 46 5.38 -14.17 0.05
C LEU A 46 6.33 -15.26 -0.46
N HIS A 47 7.16 -15.80 0.43
CA HIS A 47 8.08 -16.87 0.08
C HIS A 47 7.29 -18.15 -0.22
N GLY A 48 7.59 -18.81 -1.35
CA GLY A 48 6.86 -20.00 -1.81
C GLY A 48 5.58 -19.73 -2.61
N GLU A 49 5.08 -18.49 -2.62
CA GLU A 49 3.88 -18.09 -3.39
C GLU A 49 4.17 -16.86 -4.26
N PRO A 50 4.75 -17.02 -5.47
CA PRO A 50 5.30 -15.91 -6.24
C PRO A 50 4.28 -14.84 -6.70
N ALA A 51 2.99 -15.16 -6.68
CA ALA A 51 1.91 -14.24 -7.02
C ALA A 51 1.37 -13.48 -5.79
N THR A 52 1.72 -13.86 -4.56
CA THR A 52 1.18 -13.27 -3.34
C THR A 52 2.14 -12.21 -2.79
N TRP A 53 1.65 -10.98 -2.66
CA TRP A 53 2.43 -9.83 -2.19
C TRP A 53 1.66 -9.11 -1.07
N LEU A 54 2.39 -8.36 -0.23
CA LEU A 54 1.83 -7.60 0.86
C LEU A 54 2.42 -6.19 0.88
N THR A 55 1.60 -5.18 1.14
CA THR A 55 2.09 -3.86 1.55
C THR A 55 1.90 -3.69 3.05
N ILE A 56 2.84 -3.00 3.68
CA ILE A 56 2.74 -2.51 5.05
C ILE A 56 3.01 -1.01 5.02
N ASP A 57 1.97 -0.20 5.16
CA ASP A 57 2.10 1.26 5.20
C ASP A 57 1.99 1.72 6.66
N ARG A 58 3.04 2.36 7.16
CA ARG A 58 3.10 2.81 8.56
C ARG A 58 2.69 4.26 8.70
N TRP A 59 2.02 4.53 9.80
CA TRP A 59 1.59 5.88 10.16
C TRP A 59 1.86 6.13 11.65
N GLN A 60 2.16 7.39 11.99
CA GLN A 60 2.43 7.80 13.37
C GLN A 60 1.22 7.57 14.28
N SER A 61 0.00 7.75 13.76
CA SER A 61 -1.26 7.50 14.47
C SER A 61 -2.43 7.27 13.51
N GLU A 62 -3.54 6.74 13.99
CA GLU A 62 -4.78 6.61 13.22
C GLU A 62 -5.32 7.94 12.69
N ALA A 63 -5.20 9.04 13.45
CA ALA A 63 -5.63 10.37 13.01
C ALA A 63 -4.89 10.86 11.75
N HIS A 64 -3.57 10.67 11.69
CA HIS A 64 -2.74 10.94 10.51
C HIS A 64 -3.18 10.12 9.30
N TYR A 65 -3.44 8.81 9.48
CA TYR A 65 -3.94 7.94 8.40
C TYR A 65 -5.32 8.40 7.88
N ALA A 66 -6.26 8.67 8.79
CA ALA A 66 -7.59 9.16 8.43
C ALA A 66 -7.53 10.51 7.68
N HIS A 67 -6.68 11.43 8.15
CA HIS A 67 -6.44 12.71 7.48
C HIS A 67 -5.85 12.51 6.08
N ALA A 68 -4.87 11.62 5.90
CA ALA A 68 -4.29 11.31 4.60
C ALA A 68 -5.35 10.77 3.62
N LYS A 69 -6.19 9.82 4.07
CA LYS A 69 -7.28 9.26 3.27
C LYS A 69 -8.30 10.31 2.81
N ALA A 70 -8.59 11.30 3.67
CA ALA A 70 -9.52 12.37 3.32
C ALA A 70 -8.89 13.44 2.42
N SER A 71 -7.68 13.89 2.74
CA SER A 71 -6.99 14.98 2.02
C SER A 71 -6.47 14.59 0.65
N LEU A 72 -6.17 13.30 0.43
CA LEU A 72 -5.67 12.76 -0.83
C LEU A 72 -6.72 11.94 -1.59
N ALA A 73 -8.02 12.06 -1.25
CA ALA A 73 -9.06 11.14 -1.70
C ALA A 73 -9.12 10.96 -3.24
N ASP A 74 -9.07 12.05 -3.99
CA ASP A 74 -9.18 12.00 -5.46
C ASP A 74 -7.97 11.33 -6.11
N GLU A 75 -6.77 11.68 -5.64
CA GLU A 75 -5.50 11.15 -6.14
C GLU A 75 -5.30 9.70 -5.72
N TYR A 76 -5.72 9.35 -4.50
CA TYR A 76 -5.82 7.98 -4.02
C TYR A 76 -6.71 7.16 -4.95
N ALA A 77 -7.94 7.61 -5.20
CA ALA A 77 -8.89 6.88 -6.04
C ALA A 77 -8.43 6.76 -7.50
N ALA A 78 -7.72 7.78 -8.02
CA ALA A 78 -7.14 7.72 -9.36
C ALA A 78 -5.99 6.71 -9.45
N LEU A 79 -5.12 6.69 -8.44
CA LEU A 79 -4.01 5.74 -8.36
C LEU A 79 -4.51 4.30 -8.18
N ASP A 80 -5.50 4.11 -7.33
CA ASP A 80 -6.14 2.82 -7.06
C ASP A 80 -6.73 2.21 -8.35
N ARG A 81 -7.55 2.97 -9.08
CA ARG A 81 -8.10 2.53 -10.38
C ARG A 81 -7.04 2.15 -11.40
N ARG A 82 -5.89 2.84 -11.41
CA ARG A 82 -4.78 2.50 -12.31
C ARG A 82 -4.13 1.17 -11.93
N CYS A 83 -4.12 0.85 -10.64
CA CYS A 83 -3.52 -0.35 -10.09
C CYS A 83 -4.45 -1.59 -10.11
N GLU A 84 -5.77 -1.42 -10.24
CA GLU A 84 -6.75 -2.53 -10.33
C GLU A 84 -6.35 -3.60 -11.37
N ALA A 85 -5.79 -3.17 -12.50
CA ALA A 85 -5.38 -4.08 -13.57
C ALA A 85 -4.18 -4.97 -13.19
N TYR A 86 -3.43 -4.66 -12.13
CA TYR A 86 -2.21 -5.38 -11.76
C TYR A 86 -2.48 -6.66 -10.98
N THR A 87 -3.67 -6.80 -10.40
CA THR A 87 -4.01 -7.89 -9.50
C THR A 87 -5.18 -8.70 -10.04
N TYR A 88 -5.28 -9.94 -9.57
CA TYR A 88 -6.49 -10.72 -9.71
C TYR A 88 -7.49 -10.39 -8.60
N ASP A 89 -6.96 -10.16 -7.40
CA ASP A 89 -7.70 -9.71 -6.23
C ASP A 89 -6.75 -9.04 -5.24
N GLU A 90 -7.36 -8.30 -4.32
CA GLU A 90 -6.73 -7.70 -3.16
C GLU A 90 -7.59 -7.93 -1.92
N THR A 91 -6.96 -7.93 -0.76
CA THR A 91 -7.62 -8.11 0.53
C THR A 91 -7.01 -7.14 1.53
N TRP A 92 -7.83 -6.24 2.07
CA TRP A 92 -7.43 -5.46 3.24
C TRP A 92 -7.38 -6.39 4.46
N LEU A 93 -6.20 -6.50 5.08
CA LEU A 93 -5.98 -7.33 6.25
C LEU A 93 -6.17 -6.57 7.57
N GLY A 94 -6.39 -5.25 7.51
CA GLY A 94 -6.79 -4.43 8.65
C GLY A 94 -5.80 -3.33 9.02
N LEU A 95 -6.20 -2.60 10.06
CA LEU A 95 -5.38 -1.62 10.78
C LEU A 95 -4.78 -2.27 12.02
N HIS A 96 -3.47 -2.18 12.17
CA HIS A 96 -2.74 -2.87 13.23
C HIS A 96 -1.98 -1.87 14.09
N THR A 97 -1.87 -2.13 15.39
CA THR A 97 -0.95 -1.42 16.28
C THR A 97 0.44 -2.01 16.14
N VAL A 98 1.45 -1.17 15.91
CA VAL A 98 2.86 -1.57 15.95
C VAL A 98 3.28 -1.66 17.42
N ILE A 99 3.78 -2.82 17.84
CA ILE A 99 4.34 -3.07 19.16
C ILE A 99 5.87 -3.10 19.06
N ASP A 100 6.51 -2.34 19.92
CA ASP A 100 7.95 -2.15 20.07
C ASP A 100 8.48 -2.70 21.40
#